data_AF-A0A3E0QN00-F1
#
_entry.id   AF-A0A3E0QN00-F1
#
_cell.length_a   1.000
_cell.length_b   1.000
_cell.length_c   1.000
_cell.angle_alpha   90.00
_cell.angle_beta   90.00
_cell.angle_gamma   90.00
#
_symmetry.space_group_name_H-M   'P 1'
#
loop_
_entity.id
_entity.type
_entity.pdbx_description
1 polymer ?
#
loop_
_entity_poly.entity_id
_entity_poly.type
_entity_poly.pdbx_seq_one_letter_code
_entity_poly.pdbx_strand_id
1 'polypeptide(L)'
;MEKDTKTSRASQTRSKSERPKVWVPPSSLDAPPAPDGFRYRWIRAESVGFQDTKNISGRLREGYELVRAEEVENADDYPVLDEGKYKGVIGVGGLLLAKVPIEIAQQRQEYMSNKHKQRDEAVRNDL
;
A
#
# COMPACT_ATOMS: atom_id res chain seq x y z
N MET A 1 -8.30 -62.31 14.62
CA MET A 1 -8.54 -61.73 13.28
C MET A 1 -9.06 -60.32 13.51
N GLU A 2 -8.27 -59.33 13.12
CA GLU A 2 -8.53 -57.89 13.27
C GLU A 2 -9.81 -57.43 12.56
N LYS A 3 -10.38 -56.32 13.05
CA LYS A 3 -10.93 -55.26 12.21
C LYS A 3 -10.96 -53.93 12.96
N ASP A 4 -10.01 -53.07 12.60
CA ASP A 4 -10.06 -51.63 12.74
C ASP A 4 -11.40 -51.05 12.26
N THR A 5 -11.94 -50.07 12.99
CA THR A 5 -12.36 -48.78 12.39
C THR A 5 -12.51 -47.73 13.49
N LYS A 6 -11.44 -46.96 13.62
CA LYS A 6 -11.35 -45.60 14.16
C LYS A 6 -12.37 -44.67 13.45
N THR A 7 -12.77 -43.57 14.13
CA THR A 7 -13.57 -42.39 13.65
C THR A 7 -15.02 -42.43 14.17
N SER A 8 -15.65 -41.38 14.72
CA SER A 8 -15.48 -39.92 14.68
C SER A 8 -16.26 -39.31 15.85
N ARG A 9 -15.66 -38.39 16.61
CA ARG A 9 -16.40 -37.29 17.31
C ARG A 9 -15.47 -36.17 17.81
N ALA A 10 -14.37 -35.91 17.09
CA ALA A 10 -13.46 -34.80 17.37
C ALA A 10 -13.82 -33.52 16.58
N SER A 11 -15.06 -33.38 16.08
CA SER A 11 -15.46 -32.25 15.22
C SER A 11 -16.19 -31.11 15.96
N GLN A 12 -16.34 -31.17 17.29
CA GLN A 12 -17.23 -30.24 18.02
C GLN A 12 -16.52 -29.04 18.67
N THR A 13 -15.20 -28.90 18.56
CA THR A 13 -14.46 -27.87 19.34
C THR A 13 -13.72 -26.81 18.53
N ARG A 14 -13.68 -26.90 17.19
CA ARG A 14 -12.90 -25.93 16.40
C ARG A 14 -13.61 -24.60 16.10
N SER A 15 -14.93 -24.54 16.26
CA SER A 15 -15.73 -23.33 15.97
C SER A 15 -15.83 -22.34 17.14
N LYS A 16 -15.38 -22.69 18.36
CA LYS A 16 -15.48 -21.83 19.55
C LYS A 16 -14.26 -20.94 19.82
N SER A 17 -13.19 -21.04 19.02
CA SER A 17 -11.96 -20.26 19.20
C SER A 17 -11.59 -19.37 18.01
N GLU A 18 -12.52 -19.12 17.08
CA GLU A 18 -12.29 -18.07 16.08
C GLU A 18 -12.45 -16.71 16.77
N ARG A 19 -11.31 -16.08 17.06
CA ARG A 19 -11.26 -14.68 17.51
C ARG A 19 -12.08 -13.83 16.52
N PRO A 20 -12.89 -12.87 16.99
CA PRO A 20 -13.64 -11.99 16.11
C PRO A 20 -12.68 -11.35 15.11
N LYS A 21 -12.93 -11.56 13.82
CA LYS A 21 -12.21 -10.88 12.75
C LYS A 21 -12.57 -9.40 12.84
N VAL A 22 -11.79 -8.65 13.60
CA VAL A 22 -11.85 -7.19 13.60
C VAL A 22 -11.61 -6.77 12.15
N TRP A 23 -12.56 -6.01 11.60
CA TRP A 23 -12.37 -5.42 10.28
C TRP A 23 -11.14 -4.52 10.34
N VAL A 24 -10.06 -4.95 9.68
CA VAL A 24 -8.88 -4.14 9.46
C VAL A 24 -9.05 -3.51 8.08
N PRO A 25 -8.80 -2.20 7.91
CA PRO A 25 -8.73 -1.64 6.57
C PRO A 25 -7.78 -2.51 5.72
N PRO A 26 -8.09 -2.74 4.43
CA PRO A 26 -7.24 -3.55 3.56
C PRO A 26 -5.80 -3.06 3.72
N SER A 27 -4.90 -3.99 4.04
CA SER A 27 -3.52 -3.65 4.35
C SER A 27 -2.95 -2.83 3.20
N SER A 28 -2.15 -1.82 3.55
CA SER A 28 -1.26 -1.25 2.55
C SER A 28 -0.51 -2.41 1.92
N LEU A 29 -0.40 -2.41 0.58
CA LEU A 29 0.40 -3.40 -0.13
C LEU A 29 1.76 -3.51 0.55
N ASP A 30 2.23 -4.74 0.71
CA ASP A 30 3.49 -5.04 1.38
C ASP A 30 4.63 -4.28 0.70
N ALA A 31 5.51 -3.67 1.49
CA ALA A 31 6.58 -2.83 0.98
C ALA A 31 7.80 -2.97 1.90
N PRO A 32 9.02 -2.83 1.33
CA PRO A 32 10.24 -2.86 2.12
C PRO A 32 10.26 -1.74 3.17
N PRO A 33 11.04 -1.88 4.25
CA PRO A 33 11.25 -0.78 5.18
C PRO A 33 11.87 0.41 4.42
N ALA A 34 11.29 1.60 4.61
CA ALA A 34 11.81 2.80 3.97
C ALA A 34 13.14 3.22 4.62
N PRO A 35 14.11 3.75 3.84
CA PRO A 35 15.33 4.35 4.36
C PRO A 35 15.04 5.49 5.33
N ASP A 36 15.98 5.76 6.23
CA ASP A 36 15.88 6.87 7.18
C ASP A 36 15.63 8.20 6.47
N GLY A 37 14.67 8.98 6.99
CA GLY A 37 14.26 10.26 6.41
C GLY A 37 13.26 10.12 5.24
N PHE A 38 12.96 8.92 4.79
CA PHE A 38 11.99 8.67 3.72
C PHE A 38 10.77 7.88 4.19
N ARG A 39 9.68 8.07 3.45
CA ARG A 39 8.48 7.26 3.55
C ARG A 39 8.17 6.64 2.20
N TYR A 40 7.82 5.37 2.20
CA TYR A 40 7.32 4.70 1.01
C TYR A 40 5.83 4.90 0.79
N ARG A 41 5.46 4.99 -0.48
CA ARG A 41 4.09 5.16 -0.94
C ARG A 41 3.89 4.50 -2.30
N TRP A 42 2.82 3.73 -2.41
CA TRP A 42 2.32 3.23 -3.68
C TRP A 42 1.66 4.35 -4.50
N ILE A 43 2.15 4.56 -5.71
CA ILE A 43 1.65 5.51 -6.69
C ILE A 43 0.96 4.74 -7.80
N ARG A 44 -0.28 5.14 -8.13
CA ARG A 44 -0.98 4.58 -9.28
C ARG A 44 -0.29 4.95 -10.59
N ALA A 45 0.09 3.94 -11.34
CA ALA A 45 0.65 4.04 -12.67
C ALA A 45 -0.33 3.61 -13.76
N GLU A 46 -1.30 2.77 -13.43
CA GLU A 46 -2.34 2.33 -14.36
C GLU A 46 -3.73 2.37 -13.70
N SER A 47 -4.74 2.68 -14.49
CA SER A 47 -6.15 2.61 -14.09
C SER A 47 -6.99 2.17 -15.27
N VAL A 48 -7.76 1.08 -15.10
CA VAL A 48 -8.71 0.59 -16.12
C VAL A 48 -8.03 0.40 -17.50
N GLY A 49 -6.81 -0.14 -17.52
CA GLY A 49 -6.04 -0.36 -18.77
C GLY A 49 -5.35 0.89 -19.33
N PHE A 50 -5.51 2.07 -18.71
CA PHE A 50 -4.87 3.31 -19.13
C PHE A 50 -3.68 3.67 -18.25
N GLN A 51 -2.58 4.10 -18.88
CA GLN A 51 -1.40 4.59 -18.18
C GLN A 51 -1.66 5.98 -17.56
N ASP A 52 -1.63 6.06 -16.23
CA ASP A 52 -1.83 7.28 -15.44
C ASP A 52 -0.54 8.14 -15.37
N THR A 53 -0.06 8.54 -16.54
CA THR A 53 1.16 9.35 -16.71
C THR A 53 1.07 10.69 -15.98
N LYS A 54 -0.14 11.26 -15.87
CA LYS A 54 -0.40 12.51 -15.14
C LYS A 54 -0.13 12.33 -13.65
N ASN A 55 -0.64 11.26 -13.03
CA ASN A 55 -0.39 11.02 -11.61
C ASN A 55 1.10 10.78 -11.35
N ILE A 56 1.77 9.92 -12.14
CA ILE A 56 3.20 9.65 -11.97
C ILE A 56 4.01 10.95 -12.11
N SER A 57 3.85 11.69 -13.21
CA SER A 57 4.61 12.92 -13.44
C SER A 57 4.32 14.03 -12.42
N GLY A 58 3.10 14.09 -11.89
CA GLY A 58 2.75 15.00 -10.80
C GLY A 58 3.50 14.63 -9.52
N ARG A 59 3.52 13.35 -9.17
CA ARG A 59 4.23 12.85 -7.98
C ARG A 59 5.72 13.08 -8.06
N LEU A 60 6.34 12.81 -9.21
CA LEU A 60 7.77 13.08 -9.40
C LEU A 60 8.10 14.56 -9.18
N ARG A 61 7.25 15.48 -9.65
CA ARG A 61 7.38 16.93 -9.41
C ARG A 61 7.13 17.34 -7.95
N GLU A 62 6.33 16.57 -7.22
CA GLU A 62 6.12 16.73 -5.78
C GLU A 62 7.29 16.20 -4.94
N GLY A 63 8.37 15.69 -5.56
CA GLY A 63 9.55 15.17 -4.86
C GLY A 63 9.47 13.69 -4.52
N TYR A 64 8.59 12.93 -5.17
CA TYR A 64 8.61 11.47 -5.10
C TYR A 64 9.67 10.90 -6.04
N GLU A 65 10.34 9.84 -5.63
CA GLU A 65 11.31 9.10 -6.43
C GLU A 65 10.87 7.63 -6.53
N LEU A 66 10.95 7.04 -7.72
CA LEU A 66 10.61 5.63 -7.89
C LEU A 66 11.66 4.74 -7.24
N VAL A 67 11.22 3.74 -6.48
CA VAL A 67 12.11 2.80 -5.79
C VAL A 67 12.51 1.70 -6.74
N ARG A 68 13.79 1.64 -7.07
CA ARG A 68 14.35 0.56 -7.89
C ARG A 68 14.65 -0.66 -7.02
N ALA A 69 14.57 -1.84 -7.62
CA ALA A 69 14.92 -3.08 -6.93
C ALA A 69 16.40 -3.08 -6.48
N GLU A 70 17.30 -2.50 -7.28
CA GLU A 70 18.74 -2.46 -6.99
C GLU A 70 19.12 -1.63 -5.74
N GLU A 71 18.27 -0.72 -5.28
CA GLU A 71 18.53 0.10 -4.09
C GLU A 71 17.98 -0.51 -2.79
N VAL A 72 17.33 -1.67 -2.85
CA VAL A 72 16.70 -2.33 -1.70
C VAL A 72 17.33 -3.71 -1.47
N GLU A 73 17.92 -3.91 -0.29
CA GLU A 73 18.63 -5.15 0.05
C GLU A 73 17.75 -6.41 -0.02
N ASN A 74 16.46 -6.28 0.29
CA ASN A 74 15.48 -7.36 0.25
C ASN A 74 14.47 -7.20 -0.92
N ALA A 75 14.92 -6.66 -2.06
CA ALA A 75 14.05 -6.45 -3.22
C ALA A 75 13.44 -7.74 -3.78
N ASP A 76 14.13 -8.88 -3.65
CA ASP A 76 13.68 -10.18 -4.18
C ASP A 76 12.35 -10.66 -3.56
N ASP A 77 11.98 -10.14 -2.39
CA ASP A 77 10.71 -10.43 -1.73
C ASP A 77 9.51 -9.67 -2.33
N TYR A 78 9.77 -8.70 -3.22
CA TYR A 78 8.75 -7.79 -3.76
C TYR A 78 8.61 -7.93 -5.28
N PRO A 79 7.40 -7.75 -5.83
CA PRO A 79 7.21 -7.72 -7.27
C PRO A 79 7.97 -6.57 -7.93
N VAL A 80 8.77 -6.88 -8.95
CA VAL A 80 9.51 -5.92 -9.77
C VAL A 80 8.97 -5.95 -11.19
N LEU A 81 8.92 -4.79 -11.84
CA LEU A 81 8.55 -4.71 -13.25
C LEU A 81 9.71 -5.14 -14.14
N ASP A 82 9.51 -6.19 -14.92
CA ASP A 82 10.54 -6.73 -15.82
C ASP A 82 10.60 -6.03 -17.18
N GLU A 83 9.52 -5.31 -17.54
CA GLU A 83 9.31 -4.74 -18.87
C GLU A 83 8.75 -3.31 -18.85
N GLY A 84 8.83 -2.64 -20.00
CA GLY A 84 8.26 -1.32 -20.22
C GLY A 84 9.07 -0.17 -19.61
N LYS A 85 8.44 1.01 -19.53
CA LYS A 85 9.06 2.27 -19.10
C LYS A 85 9.59 2.24 -17.66
N TYR A 86 8.96 1.45 -16.80
CA TYR A 86 9.25 1.37 -15.37
C TYR A 86 10.02 0.10 -15.01
N LYS A 87 10.73 -0.48 -15.99
CA LYS A 87 11.57 -1.65 -15.75
C LYS A 87 12.55 -1.43 -14.59
N GLY A 88 12.62 -2.43 -13.71
CA GLY A 88 13.46 -2.46 -12.51
C GLY A 88 12.89 -1.67 -11.33
N VAL A 89 11.67 -1.13 -11.43
CA VAL A 89 10.97 -0.48 -10.31
C VAL A 89 10.09 -1.51 -9.60
N ILE A 90 10.04 -1.44 -8.28
CA ILE A 90 9.14 -2.27 -7.46
C ILE A 90 7.69 -1.86 -7.79
N GLY A 91 6.88 -2.82 -8.23
CA GLY A 91 5.57 -2.53 -8.83
C GLY A 91 4.62 -3.72 -8.83
N VAL A 92 3.36 -3.50 -8.47
CA VAL A 92 2.32 -4.54 -8.43
C VAL A 92 0.98 -4.00 -8.92
N GLY A 93 0.32 -4.73 -9.83
CA GLY A 93 -1.07 -4.45 -10.24
C GLY A 93 -1.33 -3.01 -10.72
N GLY A 94 -0.41 -2.42 -11.48
CA GLY A 94 -0.53 -1.03 -11.95
C GLY A 94 -0.15 0.03 -10.92
N LEU A 95 0.49 -0.35 -9.80
CA LEU A 95 1.06 0.55 -8.81
C LEU A 95 2.59 0.47 -8.85
N LEU A 96 3.24 1.60 -8.60
CA LEU A 96 4.70 1.73 -8.47
C LEU A 96 5.03 2.16 -7.05
N LEU A 97 6.06 1.55 -6.47
CA LEU A 97 6.60 1.99 -5.20
C LEU A 97 7.44 3.25 -5.41
N ALA A 98 7.22 4.24 -4.56
CA ALA A 98 7.99 5.46 -4.55
C ALA A 98 8.33 5.88 -3.13
N LYS A 99 9.49 6.52 -2.98
CA LYS A 99 9.95 7.17 -1.76
C LYS A 99 9.72 8.65 -1.83
N VAL A 100 9.43 9.25 -0.69
CA VAL A 100 9.29 10.70 -0.53
C VAL A 100 9.91 11.10 0.80
N PRO A 101 10.62 12.24 0.90
CA PRO A 101 11.11 12.73 2.18
C PRO A 101 9.97 12.92 3.18
N ILE A 102 10.22 12.59 4.44
CA ILE A 102 9.23 12.67 5.51
C ILE A 102 8.71 14.10 5.66
N GLU A 103 9.58 15.10 5.51
CA GLU A 103 9.23 16.52 5.62
C GLU A 103 8.20 16.91 4.56
N ILE A 104 8.41 16.50 3.30
CA ILE A 104 7.50 16.78 2.19
C ILE A 104 6.17 16.04 2.39
N ALA A 105 6.22 14.80 2.86
CA ALA A 105 5.02 14.03 3.17
C ALA A 105 4.18 14.69 4.28
N GLN A 106 4.84 15.21 5.33
CA GLN A 106 4.20 15.90 6.44
C GLN A 106 3.60 17.25 6.00
N GLN A 107 4.35 18.07 5.26
CA GLN A 107 3.85 19.34 4.72
C GLN A 107 2.60 19.13 3.86
N ARG A 108 2.59 18.09 3.01
CA ARG A 108 1.42 17.75 2.20
C ARG A 108 0.24 17.29 3.05
N GLN A 109 0.49 16.47 4.07
CA GLN A 109 -0.54 16.01 5.01
C GLN A 109 -1.18 17.20 5.73
N GLU A 110 -0.36 18.15 6.19
CA GLU A 110 -0.81 19.36 6.87
C GLU A 110 -1.62 20.26 5.94
N TYR A 111 -1.11 20.54 4.73
CA TYR A 111 -1.84 21.34 3.73
C TYR A 111 -3.21 20.75 3.42
N MET A 112 -3.30 19.43 3.20
CA MET A 112 -4.58 18.78 2.93
C MET A 112 -5.51 18.81 4.14
N SER A 113 -4.98 18.55 5.34
CA SER A 113 -5.75 18.64 6.59
C SER A 113 -6.33 20.04 6.81
N ASN A 114 -5.53 21.08 6.59
CA ASN A 114 -5.97 22.48 6.71
C ASN A 114 -7.05 22.81 5.67
N LYS A 115 -6.89 22.36 4.43
CA LYS A 115 -7.91 22.52 3.39
C LYS A 115 -9.22 21.82 3.73
N HIS A 116 -9.17 20.64 4.36
CA HIS A 116 -10.37 19.95 4.83
C HIS A 116 -11.06 20.72 5.96
N LYS A 117 -10.30 21.18 6.96
CA LYS A 117 -10.83 22.01 8.05
C LYS A 117 -11.51 23.28 7.55
N GLN A 118 -10.88 23.99 6.61
CA GLN A 118 -11.45 25.21 6.02
C GLN A 118 -12.79 24.94 5.29
N ARG A 119 -12.90 23.79 4.61
CA ARG A 119 -14.16 23.40 3.96
C ARG A 119 -15.26 23.08 4.99
N ASP A 120 -14.91 22.37 6.06
CA ASP A 120 -15.86 22.06 7.13
C ASP A 120 -16.35 23.33 7.84
N GLU A 121 -15.44 24.28 8.09
CA GLU A 121 -15.77 25.57 8.69
C GLU A 121 -16.66 26.42 7.77
N ALA A 122 -16.36 26.49 6.47
CA ALA A 122 -17.20 27.19 5.51
C ALA A 122 -18.63 26.64 5.49
N VAL A 123 -18.80 25.31 5.53
CA VAL A 123 -20.14 24.69 5.59
C VAL A 123 -20.86 25.01 6.91
N ARG A 124 -20.15 25.07 8.04
CA ARG A 124 -20.76 25.42 9.34
C ARG A 124 -21.18 26.88 9.43
N ASN A 125 -20.46 27.78 8.77
CA ASN A 125 -20.71 29.22 8.82
C ASN A 125 -21.74 29.69 7.77
N ASP A 126 -22.11 28.84 6.80
CA ASP A 126 -23.13 29.09 5.78
C ASP A 126 -24.55 28.60 6.20
N LEU A 127 -24.68 28.07 7.43
CA LEU A 127 -25.93 27.62 8.07
C LEU A 127 -26.31 28.57 9.22
#